data_AF-A0A819KN34-F1
#
_entry.id   AF-A0A819KN34-F1
#
_cell.length_a   1.000
_cell.length_b   1.000
_cell.length_c   1.000
_cell.angle_alpha   90.00
_cell.angle_beta   90.00
_cell.angle_gamma   90.00
#
_symmetry.space_group_name_H-M   'P 1'
#
loop_
_entity.id
_entity.type
_entity.pdbx_description
1 polymer ?
#
loop_
_entity_poly.entity_id
_entity_poly.type
_entity_poly.pdbx_seq_one_letter_code
_entity_poly.pdbx_strand_id
1 'polypeptide(L)'
;MSTTTTTTYIADQQRKFIIPQENVTFQTLIGLMSINEEKNRRCSNLSMVINQLDFDFYYELLPTIARWASDHTRLSNSIKPLHAGATARVIYTAAKARYILANAFFLNTTKGYGNIDLTILYNSLFDNLAMERIRCLIEYFRCSSDQNGSDDQREISIERYLYAGEQPDWEKQTIAINASKVNVFVGRMEDATEAQGFVDFANKQIHIHMIFPSATQEEILFSCCPEAFLAILVCETLQPDEVVILRGCKRFVDYRGFDSESFQFIGSYSDPNPGCIQDILVMDACPGDYYTRQNIDHDLNKAWGAFAKANDQIVVTGKWGCGAFGGDPVFKFLQQLCVASIHVDKIKRLDYSVCGDNILMDQLKDLAQQLETKSKTVTDVYQMMIKYGESSALCSSVPNFSDYVNRWLNAV
;
A
#
# COMPACT_ATOMS: atom_id res chain seq x y z
N MET A 1 -51.81 5.11 11.75
CA MET A 1 -51.19 4.66 13.01
C MET A 1 -49.97 3.81 12.66
N SER A 2 -48.81 4.29 13.10
CA SER A 2 -47.51 3.60 13.25
C SER A 2 -46.95 2.77 12.09
N THR A 3 -46.14 3.43 11.25
CA THR A 3 -44.98 2.86 10.55
C THR A 3 -43.85 2.61 11.56
N THR A 4 -43.43 1.36 11.73
CA THR A 4 -42.24 1.00 12.54
C THR A 4 -41.02 0.96 11.63
N THR A 5 -40.28 2.06 11.61
CA THR A 5 -38.93 2.14 11.07
C THR A 5 -37.99 1.54 12.12
N THR A 6 -37.45 0.35 11.87
CA THR A 6 -36.41 -0.24 12.72
C THR A 6 -35.08 0.42 12.37
N THR A 7 -34.82 1.56 13.00
CA THR A 7 -33.49 2.18 13.02
C THR A 7 -32.59 1.31 13.88
N THR A 8 -31.76 0.49 13.24
CA THR A 8 -30.69 -0.25 13.93
C THR A 8 -29.66 0.78 14.40
N TYR A 9 -29.80 1.21 15.65
CA TYR A 9 -28.77 1.90 16.42
C TYR A 9 -27.53 0.98 16.46
N ILE A 10 -26.58 1.18 15.55
CA ILE A 10 -25.22 0.73 15.77
C ILE A 10 -24.69 1.62 16.88
N ALA A 11 -24.47 1.01 18.03
CA ALA A 11 -23.85 1.66 19.18
C ALA A 11 -22.48 2.17 18.75
N ASP A 12 -22.41 3.48 18.52
CA ASP A 12 -21.19 4.26 18.37
C ASP A 12 -20.44 4.20 19.72
N GLN A 13 -19.71 3.11 19.93
CA GLN A 13 -18.61 3.14 20.89
C GLN A 13 -17.63 4.16 20.33
N GLN A 14 -17.70 5.37 20.89
CA GLN A 14 -16.67 6.39 20.74
C GLN A 14 -15.31 5.76 21.03
N ARG A 15 -14.66 5.19 20.00
CA ARG A 15 -13.25 4.86 20.05
C ARG A 15 -12.58 6.20 20.28
N LYS A 16 -12.12 6.44 21.51
CA LYS A 16 -11.27 7.59 21.80
C LYS A 16 -10.02 7.38 20.97
N PHE A 17 -9.96 8.00 19.79
CA PHE A 17 -8.74 8.10 19.00
C PHE A 17 -7.71 8.73 19.93
N ILE A 18 -6.75 7.94 20.40
CA ILE A 18 -5.93 8.33 21.54
C ILE A 18 -5.11 9.54 21.14
N ILE A 19 -5.24 10.59 21.94
CA ILE A 19 -4.47 11.82 21.86
C ILE A 19 -3.10 11.52 22.49
N PRO A 20 -1.97 11.88 21.84
CA PRO A 20 -0.66 11.71 22.45
C PRO A 20 -0.61 12.41 23.81
N GLN A 21 -0.03 11.77 24.83
CA GLN A 21 0.06 12.38 26.17
C GLN A 21 0.87 13.68 26.13
N GLU A 22 0.50 14.65 26.97
CA GLU A 22 1.11 15.98 27.03
C GLU A 22 2.60 15.98 27.42
N ASN A 23 3.14 14.86 27.93
CA ASN A 23 4.48 14.80 28.53
C ASN A 23 5.44 13.84 27.81
N VAL A 24 5.63 13.98 26.50
CA VAL A 24 6.78 13.35 25.82
C VAL A 24 8.01 14.20 26.10
N THR A 25 9.00 13.64 26.78
CA THR A 25 10.25 14.34 27.05
C THR A 25 11.43 13.54 26.51
N PHE A 26 12.60 14.17 26.43
CA PHE A 26 13.87 13.47 26.18
C PHE A 26 14.05 12.27 27.12
N GLN A 27 13.63 12.41 28.39
CA GLN A 27 13.67 11.33 29.38
C GLN A 27 12.69 10.18 29.09
N THR A 28 11.66 10.41 28.26
CA THR A 28 10.71 9.35 27.86
C THR A 28 11.41 8.33 26.96
N LEU A 29 12.16 8.76 25.93
CA LEU A 29 12.91 7.82 25.08
C LEU A 29 14.11 7.24 25.83
N ILE A 30 14.86 8.07 26.57
CA ILE A 30 15.95 7.58 27.41
C ILE A 30 15.41 6.54 28.39
N GLY A 31 14.26 6.75 29.03
CA GLY A 31 13.61 5.75 29.89
C GLY A 31 13.17 4.48 29.15
N LEU A 32 12.70 4.59 27.90
CA LEU A 32 12.40 3.44 27.03
C LEU A 32 13.67 2.64 26.66
N MET A 33 14.81 3.31 26.51
CA MET A 33 16.10 2.70 26.14
C MET A 33 16.98 2.30 27.35
N SER A 34 16.75 2.88 28.53
CA SER A 34 17.64 2.76 29.71
C SER A 34 17.21 1.70 30.73
N ILE A 35 16.27 0.80 30.40
CA ILE A 35 15.89 -0.31 31.29
C ILE A 35 16.64 -1.60 30.93
N ASN A 36 17.78 -1.72 31.62
CA ASN A 36 18.39 -2.91 32.25
C ASN A 36 18.96 -4.05 31.39
N GLU A 37 20.29 -4.18 31.46
CA GLU A 37 21.08 -5.38 31.13
C GLU A 37 20.64 -6.65 31.92
N GLU A 38 19.80 -6.51 32.97
CA GLU A 38 19.42 -7.65 33.81
C GLU A 38 17.93 -8.04 33.80
N LYS A 39 16.99 -7.25 33.25
CA LYS A 39 15.55 -7.63 33.20
C LYS A 39 14.80 -7.04 32.00
N ASN A 40 14.63 -7.86 30.95
CA ASN A 40 13.80 -7.68 29.75
C ASN A 40 14.19 -6.54 28.78
N ARG A 41 14.97 -6.93 27.76
CA ARG A 41 15.36 -6.19 26.55
C ARG A 41 14.18 -5.48 25.87
N ARG A 42 13.86 -4.25 26.29
CA ARG A 42 12.97 -3.37 25.52
C ARG A 42 13.80 -2.54 24.53
N CYS A 43 13.33 -2.39 23.30
CA CYS A 43 13.94 -1.54 22.26
C CYS A 43 15.34 -1.94 21.78
N SER A 44 15.69 -3.23 21.81
CA SER A 44 17.02 -3.71 21.38
C SER A 44 17.38 -3.30 19.96
N ASN A 45 16.44 -3.37 19.03
CA ASN A 45 16.71 -3.05 17.62
C ASN A 45 16.93 -1.55 17.42
N LEU A 46 16.20 -0.69 18.13
CA LEU A 46 16.41 0.75 18.07
C LEU A 46 17.82 1.12 18.56
N SER A 47 18.24 0.55 19.70
CA SER A 47 19.59 0.78 20.23
C SER A 47 20.68 0.29 19.27
N MET A 48 20.51 -0.90 18.67
CA MET A 48 21.44 -1.42 17.67
C MET A 48 21.51 -0.53 16.43
N VAL A 49 20.37 -0.06 15.93
CA VAL A 49 20.30 0.86 14.80
C VAL A 49 21.05 2.16 15.11
N ILE A 50 20.77 2.78 16.27
CA ILE A 50 21.41 4.03 16.71
C ILE A 50 22.93 3.87 16.79
N ASN A 51 23.42 2.78 17.36
CA ASN A 51 24.87 2.50 17.49
C ASN A 51 25.58 2.29 16.15
N GLN A 52 24.84 2.13 15.05
CA GLN A 52 25.34 1.90 13.70
C GLN A 52 25.12 3.11 12.77
N LEU A 53 24.55 4.20 13.27
CA LEU A 53 24.42 5.44 12.50
C LEU A 53 25.79 6.12 12.36
N ASP A 54 25.94 6.88 11.29
CA ASP A 54 27.14 7.67 10.97
C ASP A 54 27.11 9.10 11.58
N PHE A 55 26.09 9.41 12.37
CA PHE A 55 25.90 10.68 13.07
C PHE A 55 25.44 10.47 14.53
N ASP A 56 25.58 11.49 15.37
CA ASP A 56 25.13 11.41 16.77
C ASP A 56 23.61 11.61 16.84
N PHE A 57 22.87 10.51 16.81
CA PHE A 57 21.41 10.54 16.90
C PHE A 57 20.87 11.30 18.12
N TYR A 58 21.51 11.15 19.29
CA TYR A 58 21.02 11.74 20.54
C TYR A 58 21.17 13.25 20.56
N TYR A 59 22.21 13.77 19.93
CA TYR A 59 22.49 15.20 19.86
C TYR A 59 21.86 15.86 18.63
N GLU A 60 21.95 15.23 17.46
CA GLU A 60 21.62 15.85 16.18
C GLU A 60 20.14 15.71 15.79
N LEU A 61 19.48 14.60 16.13
CA LEU A 61 18.13 14.31 15.61
C LEU A 61 17.07 14.12 16.70
N LEU A 62 17.38 13.40 17.78
CA LEU A 62 16.43 13.10 18.85
C LEU A 62 15.77 14.35 19.46
N PRO A 63 16.48 15.46 19.74
CA PRO A 63 15.86 16.68 20.28
C PRO A 63 14.82 17.26 19.32
N THR A 64 15.07 17.17 18.02
CA THR A 64 14.15 17.62 16.98
C THR A 64 12.89 16.74 16.92
N ILE A 65 13.03 15.42 16.97
CA ILE A 65 11.89 14.50 17.03
C ILE A 65 11.06 14.74 18.30
N ALA A 66 11.73 14.94 19.46
CA ALA A 66 11.05 15.25 20.73
C ALA A 66 10.26 16.55 20.66
N ARG A 67 10.84 17.60 20.04
CA ARG A 67 10.16 18.87 19.82
C ARG A 67 8.93 18.71 18.93
N TRP A 68 9.00 17.92 17.87
CA TRP A 68 7.83 17.61 17.05
C TRP A 68 6.78 16.83 17.82
N ALA A 69 7.16 15.80 18.59
CA ALA A 69 6.20 15.03 19.39
C ALA A 69 5.46 15.89 20.43
N SER A 70 6.14 16.92 20.95
CA SER A 70 5.62 17.84 21.98
C SER A 70 4.95 19.09 21.42
N ASP A 71 4.82 19.25 20.09
CA ASP A 71 4.17 20.40 19.48
C ASP A 71 2.64 20.31 19.65
N HIS A 72 2.16 20.71 20.82
CA HIS A 72 0.75 20.70 21.19
C HIS A 72 -0.13 21.59 20.31
N THR A 73 0.44 22.54 19.57
CA THR A 73 -0.33 23.33 18.60
C THR A 73 -0.92 22.46 17.50
N ARG A 74 -0.34 21.27 17.28
CA ARG A 74 -0.82 20.28 16.31
C ARG A 74 -1.88 19.35 16.88
N LEU A 75 -2.21 19.41 18.18
CA LEU A 75 -3.27 18.59 18.77
C LEU A 75 -4.66 18.95 18.25
N SER A 76 -4.87 20.19 17.80
CA SER A 76 -6.18 20.63 17.31
C SER A 76 -6.59 19.81 16.07
N ASN A 77 -7.77 19.20 16.16
CA ASN A 77 -8.39 18.19 15.26
C ASN A 77 -8.02 16.74 15.64
N SER A 78 -9.02 16.03 16.18
CA SER A 78 -8.99 14.58 16.30
C SER A 78 -8.70 13.95 14.94
N ILE A 79 -7.88 12.90 14.92
CA ILE A 79 -7.71 12.03 13.76
C ILE A 79 -9.11 11.62 13.29
N LYS A 80 -9.49 12.01 12.07
CA LYS A 80 -10.84 11.75 11.56
C LYS A 80 -10.88 10.34 10.96
N PRO A 81 -11.69 9.41 11.48
CA PRO A 81 -11.86 8.10 10.88
C PRO A 81 -12.52 8.19 9.50
N LEU A 82 -12.14 7.25 8.65
CA LEU A 82 -12.77 6.94 7.36
C LEU A 82 -13.45 5.58 7.50
N HIS A 83 -14.74 5.64 7.83
CA HIS A 83 -15.60 4.48 8.08
C HIS A 83 -15.87 3.67 6.81
N ALA A 84 -16.05 2.36 6.97
CA ALA A 84 -16.55 1.50 5.90
C ALA A 84 -17.95 1.91 5.44
N GLY A 85 -18.23 1.73 4.14
CA GLY A 85 -19.51 2.03 3.51
C GLY A 85 -19.71 3.51 3.16
N ALA A 86 -18.66 4.33 3.13
CA ALA A 86 -18.78 5.73 2.77
C ALA A 86 -17.56 6.27 2.01
N THR A 87 -17.81 7.04 0.96
CA THR A 87 -16.80 7.89 0.33
C THR A 87 -16.50 9.08 1.23
N ALA A 88 -15.24 9.21 1.66
CA ALA A 88 -14.81 10.27 2.55
C ALA A 88 -13.32 10.58 2.34
N ARG A 89 -12.90 11.80 2.72
CA ARG A 89 -11.48 12.16 2.76
C ARG A 89 -11.10 12.85 4.05
N VAL A 90 -9.85 12.69 4.43
CA VAL A 90 -9.18 13.50 5.43
C VAL A 90 -7.88 14.05 4.86
N ILE A 91 -7.57 15.30 5.20
CA ILE A 91 -6.33 15.97 4.79
C ILE A 91 -5.55 16.31 6.05
N TYR A 92 -4.27 15.98 6.04
CA TYR A 92 -3.28 16.38 7.03
C TYR A 92 -2.19 17.20 6.34
N THR A 93 -1.50 18.07 7.07
CA THR A 93 -0.26 18.64 6.57
C THR A 93 0.92 17.71 6.87
N ALA A 94 2.01 17.80 6.12
CA ALA A 94 3.25 17.05 6.40
C ALA A 94 3.75 17.31 7.83
N ALA A 95 3.62 18.54 8.35
CA ALA A 95 3.92 18.85 9.75
C ALA A 95 3.06 18.04 10.74
N LYS A 96 1.77 17.83 10.45
CA LYS A 96 0.87 17.03 11.28
C LYS A 96 1.18 15.53 11.17
N ALA A 97 1.52 15.03 9.98
CA ALA A 97 1.97 13.65 9.81
C ALA A 97 3.25 13.39 10.60
N ARG A 98 4.23 14.29 10.52
CA ARG A 98 5.47 14.23 11.29
C ARG A 98 5.23 14.27 12.80
N TYR A 99 4.30 15.09 13.28
CA TYR A 99 3.86 15.10 14.68
C TYR A 99 3.32 13.72 15.13
N ILE A 100 2.47 13.10 14.32
CA ILE A 100 1.87 11.77 14.60
C ILE A 100 2.96 10.69 14.62
N LEU A 101 3.81 10.65 13.59
CA LEU A 101 4.91 9.68 13.47
C LEU A 101 5.95 9.86 14.58
N ALA A 102 6.27 11.09 14.98
CA ALA A 102 7.15 11.37 16.11
C ALA A 102 6.56 10.76 17.40
N ASN A 103 5.27 10.97 17.66
CA ASN A 103 4.61 10.35 18.82
C ASN A 103 4.60 8.81 18.75
N ALA A 104 4.41 8.23 17.56
CA ALA A 104 4.54 6.79 17.34
C ALA A 104 5.95 6.27 17.66
N PHE A 105 6.99 7.03 17.28
CA PHE A 105 8.40 6.73 17.59
C PHE A 105 8.68 6.72 19.10
N PHE A 106 8.09 7.65 19.86
CA PHE A 106 8.17 7.65 21.33
C PHE A 106 7.25 6.64 22.01
N LEU A 107 6.58 5.75 21.27
CA LEU A 107 5.53 4.86 21.77
C LEU A 107 4.41 5.60 22.54
N ASN A 108 4.22 6.90 22.25
CA ASN A 108 3.18 7.74 22.82
C ASN A 108 1.93 7.63 21.95
N THR A 109 1.32 6.44 22.00
CA THR A 109 0.50 5.89 20.92
C THR A 109 -0.75 6.72 20.62
N THR A 110 -0.99 6.96 19.33
CA THR A 110 -2.31 7.25 18.76
C THR A 110 -2.97 5.93 18.37
N LYS A 111 -4.02 5.49 19.07
CA LYS A 111 -4.84 4.34 18.62
C LYS A 111 -5.99 4.84 17.75
N GLY A 112 -6.17 4.22 16.59
CA GLY A 112 -7.31 4.45 15.71
C GLY A 112 -8.00 3.15 15.36
N TYR A 113 -8.17 2.86 14.07
CA TYR A 113 -8.53 1.51 13.62
C TYR A 113 -7.40 0.51 13.82
N GLY A 114 -6.17 0.93 13.51
CA GLY A 114 -4.94 0.23 13.85
C GLY A 114 -4.06 0.98 14.85
N ASN A 115 -2.80 0.56 14.89
CA ASN A 115 -1.77 1.11 15.75
C ASN A 115 -0.46 1.24 15.00
N ILE A 116 0.12 2.43 15.00
CA ILE A 116 1.39 2.71 14.31
C ILE A 116 2.59 2.76 15.26
N ASP A 117 2.40 2.43 16.54
CA ASP A 117 3.53 2.36 17.46
C ASP A 117 4.58 1.33 17.01
N LEU A 118 5.83 1.58 17.38
CA LEU A 118 6.97 0.79 16.91
C LEU A 118 7.34 -0.32 17.90
N THR A 119 6.47 -0.66 18.86
CA THR A 119 6.77 -1.61 19.93
C THR A 119 7.22 -2.95 19.36
N ILE A 120 6.59 -3.43 18.28
CA ILE A 120 6.94 -4.70 17.66
C ILE A 120 8.34 -4.60 17.02
N LEU A 121 8.58 -3.59 16.17
CA LEU A 121 9.89 -3.40 15.54
C LEU A 121 11.02 -3.25 16.57
N TYR A 122 10.76 -2.57 17.68
CA TYR A 122 11.73 -2.33 18.74
C TYR A 122 12.10 -3.59 19.52
N ASN A 123 11.16 -4.53 19.68
CA ASN A 123 11.30 -5.67 20.59
C ASN A 123 11.48 -7.03 19.88
N SER A 124 11.34 -7.12 18.56
CA SER A 124 11.66 -8.33 17.80
C SER A 124 13.14 -8.69 17.93
N LEU A 125 13.48 -9.73 18.67
CA LEU A 125 14.86 -10.02 19.04
C LEU A 125 15.79 -10.23 17.84
N PHE A 126 16.77 -9.33 17.66
CA PHE A 126 17.82 -9.39 16.63
C PHE A 126 17.29 -9.53 15.19
N ASP A 127 16.18 -8.85 14.92
CA ASP A 127 15.51 -8.91 13.65
C ASP A 127 16.11 -7.85 12.70
N ASN A 128 16.89 -8.31 11.71
CA ASN A 128 17.52 -7.43 10.72
C ASN A 128 16.47 -6.62 9.95
N LEU A 129 15.37 -7.25 9.55
CA LEU A 129 14.29 -6.58 8.84
C LEU A 129 13.67 -5.48 9.71
N ALA A 130 13.45 -5.73 11.01
CA ALA A 130 12.99 -4.69 11.92
C ALA A 130 13.97 -3.50 12.00
N MET A 131 15.28 -3.77 12.05
CA MET A 131 16.30 -2.72 12.05
C MET A 131 16.29 -1.90 10.76
N GLU A 132 16.20 -2.53 9.59
CA GLU A 132 16.12 -1.84 8.30
C GLU A 132 14.89 -0.93 8.22
N ARG A 133 13.72 -1.39 8.69
CA ARG A 133 12.51 -0.55 8.75
C ARG A 133 12.63 0.62 9.72
N ILE A 134 13.32 0.43 10.87
CA ILE A 134 13.61 1.53 11.79
C ILE A 134 14.52 2.58 11.12
N ARG A 135 15.51 2.15 10.33
CA ARG A 135 16.36 3.07 9.55
C ARG A 135 15.55 3.93 8.59
N CYS A 136 14.58 3.32 7.88
CA CYS A 136 13.70 4.07 6.98
C CYS A 136 12.97 5.22 7.71
N LEU A 137 12.44 4.96 8.91
CA LEU A 137 11.73 5.98 9.68
C LEU A 137 12.68 7.04 10.26
N ILE A 138 13.88 6.66 10.71
CA ILE A 138 14.91 7.62 11.14
C ILE A 138 15.29 8.55 9.99
N GLU A 139 15.44 7.99 8.79
CA GLU A 139 15.77 8.77 7.60
C GLU A 139 14.66 9.76 7.22
N TYR A 140 13.39 9.36 7.33
CA TYR A 140 12.26 10.29 7.20
C TYR A 140 12.38 11.50 8.13
N PHE A 141 12.72 11.27 9.41
CA PHE A 141 12.92 12.37 10.36
C PHE A 141 14.13 13.23 10.01
N ARG A 142 15.23 12.61 9.58
CA ARG A 142 16.45 13.32 9.16
C ARG A 142 16.17 14.23 7.96
N CYS A 143 15.61 13.69 6.88
CA CYS A 143 15.22 14.46 5.70
C CYS A 143 14.20 15.57 6.03
N SER A 144 13.24 15.30 6.93
CA SER A 144 12.28 16.32 7.38
C SER A 144 12.94 17.45 8.19
N SER A 145 13.99 17.12 8.96
CA SER A 145 14.78 18.11 9.70
C SER A 145 15.58 18.99 8.75
N ASP A 146 16.23 18.39 7.75
CA ASP A 146 17.04 19.07 6.74
C ASP A 146 16.21 20.09 5.92
N GLN A 147 14.92 19.80 5.70
CA GLN A 147 14.00 20.71 5.01
C GLN A 147 13.62 21.96 5.82
N ASN A 148 13.93 22.01 7.12
CA ASN A 148 13.72 23.15 8.02
C ASN A 148 12.32 23.81 7.90
N GLY A 149 11.28 23.00 7.79
CA GLY A 149 9.89 23.44 7.72
C GLY A 149 9.40 23.93 6.34
N SER A 150 10.24 23.91 5.30
CA SER A 150 9.83 24.30 3.94
C SER A 150 8.68 23.44 3.38
N ASP A 151 8.57 22.19 3.83
CA ASP A 151 7.55 21.23 3.39
C ASP A 151 6.34 21.13 4.34
N ASP A 152 6.30 21.92 5.42
CA ASP A 152 5.33 21.75 6.51
C ASP A 152 3.87 21.88 6.10
N GLN A 153 3.60 22.64 5.03
CA GLN A 153 2.24 22.90 4.53
C GLN A 153 1.80 21.95 3.42
N ARG A 154 2.67 21.04 2.96
CA ARG A 154 2.29 20.04 1.96
C ARG A 154 1.11 19.22 2.48
N GLU A 155 0.09 19.09 1.65
CA GLU A 155 -1.11 18.32 1.97
C GLU A 155 -0.90 16.83 1.71
N ILE A 156 -1.32 16.01 2.66
CA ILE A 156 -1.42 14.56 2.58
C ILE A 156 -2.89 14.21 2.68
N SER A 157 -3.47 13.70 1.60
CA SER A 157 -4.89 13.32 1.52
C SER A 157 -5.02 11.80 1.64
N ILE A 158 -5.95 11.34 2.48
CA ILE A 158 -6.35 9.93 2.56
C ILE A 158 -7.81 9.88 2.16
N GLU A 159 -8.09 9.22 1.04
CA GLU A 159 -9.39 9.22 0.38
C GLU A 159 -9.93 7.81 0.33
N ARG A 160 -10.99 7.51 1.08
CA ARG A 160 -11.75 6.28 0.95
C ARG A 160 -12.79 6.47 -0.14
N TYR A 161 -12.83 5.56 -1.11
CA TYR A 161 -13.77 5.61 -2.21
C TYR A 161 -14.62 4.34 -2.26
N LEU A 162 -15.91 4.52 -2.03
CA LEU A 162 -16.94 3.50 -2.23
C LEU A 162 -17.44 3.61 -3.68
N TYR A 163 -17.19 2.58 -4.48
CA TYR A 163 -17.59 2.54 -5.90
C TYR A 163 -18.81 1.65 -6.16
N ALA A 164 -19.56 1.30 -5.11
CA ALA A 164 -20.69 0.40 -5.19
C ALA A 164 -21.69 0.80 -6.30
N GLY A 165 -21.82 -0.05 -7.32
CA GLY A 165 -22.73 0.14 -8.45
C GLY A 165 -22.15 0.95 -9.61
N GLU A 166 -20.91 1.44 -9.51
CA GLU A 166 -20.22 2.17 -10.57
C GLU A 166 -19.40 1.22 -11.48
N GLN A 167 -19.07 0.03 -10.99
CA GLN A 167 -18.30 -0.97 -11.73
C GLN A 167 -19.02 -1.50 -12.98
N PRO A 168 -18.29 -1.89 -14.04
CA PRO A 168 -18.87 -2.43 -15.25
C PRO A 168 -19.49 -3.81 -15.04
N ASP A 169 -20.49 -4.15 -15.86
CA ASP A 169 -20.93 -5.52 -16.05
C ASP A 169 -19.89 -6.26 -16.93
N TRP A 170 -19.01 -7.04 -16.30
CA TRP A 170 -17.91 -7.76 -16.96
C TRP A 170 -18.36 -8.74 -18.05
N GLU A 171 -19.61 -9.21 -18.01
CA GLU A 171 -20.14 -10.07 -19.05
C GLU A 171 -20.49 -9.31 -20.34
N LYS A 172 -20.61 -7.99 -20.27
CA LYS A 172 -21.08 -7.13 -21.37
C LYS A 172 -20.07 -6.06 -21.81
N GLN A 173 -18.80 -6.18 -21.43
CA GLN A 173 -17.74 -5.28 -21.84
C GLN A 173 -17.15 -5.64 -23.21
N THR A 174 -17.68 -5.02 -24.26
CA THR A 174 -17.21 -5.21 -25.65
C THR A 174 -15.95 -4.41 -26.00
N ILE A 175 -15.30 -3.77 -25.01
CA ILE A 175 -14.05 -3.03 -25.20
C ILE A 175 -12.95 -4.03 -25.58
N ALA A 176 -12.23 -3.74 -26.66
CA ALA A 176 -11.07 -4.53 -27.08
C ALA A 176 -9.92 -4.37 -26.07
N ILE A 177 -9.18 -5.46 -25.84
CA ILE A 177 -7.93 -5.40 -25.07
C ILE A 177 -6.95 -4.47 -25.79
N ASN A 178 -6.39 -3.52 -25.03
CA ASN A 178 -5.47 -2.52 -25.55
C ASN A 178 -4.06 -2.80 -25.03
N ALA A 179 -3.23 -3.43 -25.87
CA ALA A 179 -1.86 -3.78 -25.48
C ALA A 179 -0.99 -2.53 -25.34
N SER A 180 -1.28 -1.46 -26.09
CA SER A 180 -0.54 -0.19 -25.98
C SER A 180 -0.70 0.52 -24.63
N LYS A 181 -1.72 0.15 -23.85
CA LYS A 181 -1.93 0.68 -22.49
C LYS A 181 -1.03 0.06 -21.44
N VAL A 182 -0.35 -1.04 -21.73
CA VAL A 182 0.52 -1.71 -20.76
C VAL A 182 1.97 -1.75 -21.24
N ASN A 183 2.89 -1.44 -20.33
CA ASN A 183 4.32 -1.61 -20.54
C ASN A 183 4.86 -2.55 -19.46
N VAL A 184 5.28 -3.74 -19.85
CA VAL A 184 5.81 -4.76 -18.92
C VAL A 184 7.33 -4.62 -18.83
N PHE A 185 7.88 -4.58 -17.61
CA PHE A 185 9.30 -4.36 -17.40
C PHE A 185 9.87 -5.16 -16.21
N VAL A 186 11.18 -5.41 -16.25
CA VAL A 186 11.88 -6.34 -15.33
C VAL A 186 12.17 -5.73 -13.97
N GLY A 187 12.45 -4.42 -13.91
CA GLY A 187 12.84 -3.72 -12.69
C GLY A 187 11.77 -3.73 -11.60
N ARG A 188 12.08 -3.17 -10.44
CA ARG A 188 11.13 -2.94 -9.35
C ARG A 188 10.10 -1.90 -9.77
N MET A 189 8.97 -1.84 -9.08
CA MET A 189 7.95 -0.80 -9.34
C MET A 189 8.56 0.61 -9.25
N GLU A 190 9.44 0.81 -8.29
CA GLU A 190 10.14 2.05 -7.99
C GLU A 190 11.16 2.47 -9.04
N ASP A 191 11.52 1.58 -9.98
CA ASP A 191 12.39 1.91 -11.11
C ASP A 191 11.60 2.59 -12.25
N ALA A 192 10.26 2.62 -12.18
CA ALA A 192 9.38 3.36 -13.10
C ALA A 192 9.38 4.87 -12.77
N THR A 193 10.47 5.56 -13.11
CA THR A 193 10.68 6.98 -12.76
C THR A 193 9.65 7.97 -13.33
N GLU A 194 8.91 7.59 -14.37
CA GLU A 194 7.82 8.39 -14.95
C GLU A 194 6.46 8.16 -14.25
N ALA A 195 6.36 7.11 -13.44
CA ALA A 195 5.10 6.73 -12.78
C ALA A 195 4.74 7.73 -11.68
N GLN A 196 3.45 8.06 -11.63
CA GLN A 196 2.90 9.02 -10.67
C GLN A 196 1.84 8.38 -9.79
N GLY A 197 1.31 7.21 -10.17
CA GLY A 197 0.48 6.37 -9.32
C GLY A 197 1.19 5.05 -9.03
N PHE A 198 1.28 4.66 -7.76
CA PHE A 198 1.87 3.41 -7.30
C PHE A 198 0.78 2.54 -6.71
N VAL A 199 0.57 1.35 -7.26
CA VAL A 199 -0.34 0.39 -6.64
C VAL A 199 0.29 -0.13 -5.34
N ASP A 200 -0.50 -0.12 -4.27
CA ASP A 200 -0.20 -0.81 -3.03
C ASP A 200 -0.93 -2.16 -3.01
N PHE A 201 -0.16 -3.26 -2.89
CA PHE A 201 -0.66 -4.62 -2.83
C PHE A 201 -1.17 -4.94 -1.43
N ALA A 202 -2.22 -4.23 -1.07
CA ALA A 202 -2.64 -4.10 0.30
C ALA A 202 -3.29 -5.37 0.87
N ASN A 203 -3.27 -5.47 2.20
CA ASN A 203 -4.27 -6.22 2.93
C ASN A 203 -5.56 -5.37 3.10
N LYS A 204 -6.74 -6.01 3.14
CA LYS A 204 -8.02 -5.31 3.40
C LYS A 204 -8.00 -4.50 4.70
N GLN A 205 -7.24 -4.95 5.69
CA GLN A 205 -6.81 -4.13 6.80
C GLN A 205 -5.47 -3.53 6.40
N ILE A 206 -5.43 -2.26 6.00
CA ILE A 206 -4.20 -1.64 5.48
C ILE A 206 -3.06 -1.94 6.42
N HIS A 207 -2.03 -2.60 5.90
CA HIS A 207 -0.81 -2.97 6.60
C HIS A 207 -1.11 -3.84 7.85
N ILE A 208 -2.12 -4.71 7.75
CA ILE A 208 -2.74 -5.51 8.81
C ILE A 208 -3.07 -4.72 10.10
N HIS A 209 -3.34 -3.42 9.93
CA HIS A 209 -3.56 -2.45 11.00
C HIS A 209 -2.40 -2.28 12.01
N MET A 210 -1.17 -2.67 11.66
CA MET A 210 0.00 -2.47 12.52
C MET A 210 1.34 -2.39 11.78
N ILE A 211 2.35 -1.80 12.42
CA ILE A 211 3.73 -1.85 11.92
C ILE A 211 4.44 -3.06 12.57
N PHE A 212 4.94 -3.99 11.75
CA PHE A 212 5.59 -5.23 12.18
C PHE A 212 6.73 -5.62 11.22
N PRO A 213 7.66 -6.51 11.59
CA PRO A 213 8.77 -6.89 10.72
C PRO A 213 8.28 -7.74 9.53
N SER A 214 7.93 -7.07 8.44
CA SER A 214 7.58 -7.67 7.15
C SER A 214 8.12 -6.80 6.02
N ALA A 215 8.40 -7.44 4.89
CA ALA A 215 8.97 -6.86 3.67
C ALA A 215 8.23 -7.36 2.43
N THR A 216 6.90 -7.49 2.51
CA THR A 216 6.11 -7.56 1.27
C THR A 216 6.06 -6.17 0.62
N GLN A 217 5.44 -6.08 -0.56
CA GLN A 217 5.41 -4.82 -1.31
C GLN A 217 4.75 -3.67 -0.53
N GLU A 218 3.63 -3.93 0.17
CA GLU A 218 2.94 -2.94 1.01
C GLU A 218 3.87 -2.38 2.10
N GLU A 219 4.56 -3.27 2.82
CA GLU A 219 5.46 -2.84 3.90
C GLU A 219 6.70 -2.09 3.42
N ILE A 220 7.26 -2.48 2.27
CA ILE A 220 8.39 -1.78 1.66
C ILE A 220 7.96 -0.39 1.18
N LEU A 221 6.82 -0.29 0.48
CA LEU A 221 6.29 0.97 -0.02
C LEU A 221 6.02 1.96 1.12
N PHE A 222 5.37 1.51 2.21
CA PHE A 222 5.10 2.37 3.36
C PHE A 222 6.38 2.71 4.15
N SER A 223 7.39 1.84 4.14
CA SER A 223 8.71 2.18 4.70
C SER A 223 9.42 3.24 3.86
N CYS A 224 9.22 3.24 2.54
CA CYS A 224 9.74 4.26 1.63
C CYS A 224 8.98 5.59 1.74
N CYS A 225 7.69 5.53 2.07
CA CYS A 225 6.78 6.66 2.20
C CYS A 225 6.10 6.67 3.59
N PRO A 226 6.82 6.95 4.71
CA PRO A 226 6.28 6.74 6.08
C PRO A 226 5.01 7.53 6.42
N GLU A 227 4.71 8.60 5.70
CA GLU A 227 3.47 9.36 5.84
C GLU A 227 2.22 8.50 5.53
N ALA A 228 2.37 7.45 4.72
CA ALA A 228 1.31 6.49 4.40
C ALA A 228 0.84 5.71 5.64
N PHE A 229 1.66 5.56 6.69
CA PHE A 229 1.26 4.91 7.94
C PHE A 229 0.05 5.58 8.61
N LEU A 230 -0.24 6.84 8.32
CA LEU A 230 -1.46 7.49 8.82
C LEU A 230 -2.75 6.77 8.35
N ALA A 231 -2.72 6.08 7.20
CA ALA A 231 -3.85 5.28 6.71
C ALA A 231 -4.24 4.16 7.68
N ILE A 232 -3.26 3.55 8.37
CA ILE A 232 -3.48 2.52 9.40
C ILE A 232 -4.36 3.04 10.55
N LEU A 233 -4.22 4.33 10.88
CA LEU A 233 -4.98 4.92 11.98
C LEU A 233 -6.41 5.26 11.57
N VAL A 234 -6.60 5.75 10.35
CA VAL A 234 -7.86 6.39 9.95
C VAL A 234 -8.78 5.47 9.16
N CYS A 235 -8.25 4.50 8.43
CA CYS A 235 -9.06 3.64 7.56
C CYS A 235 -9.58 2.42 8.32
N GLU A 236 -10.90 2.23 8.31
CA GLU A 236 -11.50 0.95 8.66
C GLU A 236 -11.14 -0.12 7.63
N THR A 237 -11.23 -1.40 8.01
CA THR A 237 -11.12 -2.54 7.08
C THR A 237 -11.93 -2.29 5.80
N LEU A 238 -11.28 -2.44 4.64
CA LEU A 238 -11.89 -2.26 3.32
C LEU A 238 -12.97 -3.32 3.08
N GLN A 239 -14.11 -2.89 2.55
CA GLN A 239 -15.14 -3.76 1.98
C GLN A 239 -14.83 -4.09 0.52
N PRO A 240 -15.46 -5.14 -0.06
CA PRO A 240 -15.25 -5.55 -1.46
C PRO A 240 -15.45 -4.46 -2.52
N ASP A 241 -16.17 -3.40 -2.19
CA ASP A 241 -16.55 -2.28 -3.05
C ASP A 241 -15.84 -0.96 -2.69
N GLU A 242 -14.70 -1.06 -2.00
CA GLU A 242 -13.94 0.10 -1.52
C GLU A 242 -12.44 0.02 -1.86
N VAL A 243 -11.86 1.18 -2.14
CA VAL A 243 -10.40 1.38 -2.23
C VAL A 243 -9.99 2.62 -1.44
N VAL A 244 -8.69 2.76 -1.19
CA VAL A 244 -8.12 3.96 -0.58
C VAL A 244 -7.08 4.57 -1.50
N ILE A 245 -7.08 5.89 -1.62
CA ILE A 245 -6.09 6.65 -2.37
C ILE A 245 -5.33 7.54 -1.39
N LEU A 246 -4.02 7.37 -1.33
CA LEU A 246 -3.15 8.24 -0.55
C LEU A 246 -2.50 9.22 -1.53
N ARG A 247 -2.74 10.51 -1.34
CA ARG A 247 -2.16 11.54 -2.19
C ARG A 247 -1.22 12.42 -1.41
N GLY A 248 -0.17 12.86 -2.09
CA GLY A 248 0.81 13.73 -1.50
C GLY A 248 1.67 13.04 -0.45
N CYS A 249 1.74 11.70 -0.39
CA CYS A 249 2.71 10.98 0.45
C CYS A 249 4.07 10.97 -0.24
N LYS A 250 5.07 11.66 0.34
CA LYS A 250 6.39 11.75 -0.28
C LYS A 250 7.22 10.50 0.00
N ARG A 251 8.01 10.08 -0.99
CA ARG A 251 9.08 9.09 -0.80
C ARG A 251 10.31 9.74 -0.20
N PHE A 252 10.81 9.19 0.90
CA PHE A 252 11.99 9.70 1.62
C PHE A 252 13.19 8.76 1.53
N VAL A 253 12.94 7.48 1.28
CA VAL A 253 13.95 6.43 1.43
C VAL A 253 14.15 5.68 0.13
N ASP A 254 15.42 5.39 -0.15
CA ASP A 254 15.80 4.40 -1.13
C ASP A 254 16.23 3.09 -0.45
N TYR A 255 16.05 2.00 -1.18
CA TYR A 255 16.31 0.65 -0.68
C TYR A 255 16.87 -0.24 -1.79
N ARG A 256 17.33 -1.42 -1.41
CA ARG A 256 17.59 -2.54 -2.33
C ARG A 256 17.04 -3.84 -1.74
N GLY A 257 17.00 -4.86 -2.60
CA GLY A 257 16.40 -6.14 -2.26
C GLY A 257 14.89 -6.05 -2.09
N PHE A 258 14.27 -7.19 -1.86
CA PHE A 258 12.84 -7.39 -1.68
C PHE A 258 12.69 -8.64 -0.82
N ASP A 259 11.65 -8.80 0.00
CA ASP A 259 11.51 -9.85 1.01
C ASP A 259 12.35 -9.67 2.29
N SER A 260 12.08 -10.54 3.27
CA SER A 260 12.67 -10.47 4.61
C SER A 260 14.16 -10.78 4.67
N GLU A 261 14.72 -11.45 3.66
CA GLU A 261 16.13 -11.83 3.62
C GLU A 261 17.00 -10.76 2.96
N SER A 262 16.45 -10.04 1.96
CA SER A 262 17.26 -9.13 1.14
C SER A 262 16.90 -7.65 1.25
N PHE A 263 15.73 -7.28 1.80
CA PHE A 263 15.36 -5.88 1.99
C PHE A 263 16.40 -5.13 2.84
N GLN A 264 16.88 -4.01 2.30
CA GLN A 264 17.89 -3.18 2.96
C GLN A 264 17.70 -1.70 2.63
N PHE A 265 17.71 -0.87 3.68
CA PHE A 265 17.83 0.58 3.58
C PHE A 265 19.19 0.98 3.00
N ILE A 266 19.21 1.88 2.01
CA ILE A 266 20.48 2.35 1.41
C ILE A 266 20.69 3.87 1.48
N GLY A 267 19.70 4.65 1.93
CA GLY A 267 19.85 6.09 2.13
C GLY A 267 18.61 6.90 1.77
N SER A 268 18.80 8.22 1.64
CA SER A 268 17.76 9.13 1.16
C SER A 268 17.38 8.83 -0.28
N TYR A 269 16.09 8.90 -0.58
CA TYR A 269 15.63 8.95 -1.95
C TYR A 269 15.95 10.31 -2.58
N SER A 270 16.67 10.29 -3.71
CA SER A 270 16.87 11.47 -4.55
C SER A 270 15.84 11.46 -5.67
N ASP A 271 14.82 12.30 -5.55
CA ASP A 271 13.73 12.37 -6.51
C ASP A 271 14.24 12.88 -7.87
N PRO A 272 14.17 12.06 -8.95
CA PRO A 272 14.54 12.51 -10.29
C PRO A 272 13.55 13.56 -10.83
N ASN A 273 12.35 13.67 -10.25
CA ASN A 273 11.29 14.58 -10.62
C ASN A 273 10.76 15.37 -9.40
N PRO A 274 11.53 16.32 -8.82
CA PRO A 274 11.30 16.92 -7.50
C PRO A 274 9.95 17.61 -7.24
N GLY A 275 9.10 17.75 -8.26
CA GLY A 275 7.75 18.31 -8.17
C GLY A 275 6.62 17.29 -8.29
N CYS A 276 6.92 16.00 -8.47
CA CYS A 276 5.93 14.95 -8.72
C CYS A 276 5.88 13.95 -7.56
N ILE A 277 5.09 14.29 -6.54
CA ILE A 277 4.79 13.34 -5.46
C ILE A 277 3.83 12.29 -5.98
N GLN A 278 4.17 11.02 -5.79
CA GLN A 278 3.35 9.92 -6.26
C GLN A 278 2.11 9.70 -5.40
N ASP A 279 1.01 9.36 -6.06
CA ASP A 279 -0.19 8.83 -5.43
C ASP A 279 0.00 7.33 -5.14
N ILE A 280 -0.54 6.84 -4.04
CA ILE A 280 -0.59 5.42 -3.70
C ILE A 280 -2.04 4.93 -3.84
N LEU A 281 -2.25 3.96 -4.72
CA LEU A 281 -3.54 3.34 -5.02
C LEU A 281 -3.65 2.03 -4.21
N VAL A 282 -4.32 2.08 -3.05
CA VAL A 282 -4.47 0.97 -2.11
C VAL A 282 -5.62 0.07 -2.55
N MET A 283 -5.30 -1.16 -2.95
CA MET A 283 -6.28 -2.17 -3.30
C MET A 283 -5.87 -3.56 -2.81
N ASP A 284 -6.78 -4.21 -2.10
CA ASP A 284 -6.59 -5.57 -1.58
C ASP A 284 -7.08 -6.65 -2.56
N ALA A 285 -6.27 -7.67 -2.74
CA ALA A 285 -6.63 -8.86 -3.53
C ALA A 285 -7.28 -9.94 -2.65
N CYS A 286 -8.11 -10.79 -3.25
CA CYS A 286 -8.60 -11.99 -2.57
C CYS A 286 -7.44 -12.96 -2.21
N PRO A 287 -7.34 -13.43 -0.95
CA PRO A 287 -6.41 -14.47 -0.57
C PRO A 287 -6.98 -15.87 -0.89
N GLY A 288 -6.39 -16.57 -1.86
CA GLY A 288 -6.82 -17.92 -2.25
C GLY A 288 -8.10 -17.97 -3.10
N ASP A 289 -8.44 -19.17 -3.59
CA ASP A 289 -9.63 -19.47 -4.42
C ASP A 289 -9.90 -18.46 -5.55
N TYR A 290 -8.83 -17.91 -6.12
CA TYR A 290 -8.87 -16.75 -7.02
C TYR A 290 -9.51 -17.06 -8.39
N TYR A 291 -9.76 -18.33 -8.71
CA TYR A 291 -10.47 -18.74 -9.91
C TYR A 291 -11.99 -18.80 -9.75
N THR A 292 -12.53 -18.63 -8.54
CA THR A 292 -13.99 -18.58 -8.36
C THR A 292 -14.55 -17.30 -8.97
N ARG A 293 -15.76 -17.35 -9.54
CA ARG A 293 -16.43 -16.16 -10.11
C ARG A 293 -16.46 -14.99 -9.13
N GLN A 294 -16.78 -15.26 -7.86
CA GLN A 294 -16.81 -14.25 -6.82
C GLN A 294 -15.45 -13.54 -6.64
N ASN A 295 -14.34 -14.29 -6.63
CA ASN A 295 -13.02 -13.70 -6.46
C ASN A 295 -12.50 -13.05 -7.74
N ILE A 296 -12.89 -13.57 -8.92
CA ILE A 296 -12.65 -12.90 -10.21
C ILE A 296 -13.31 -11.53 -10.22
N ASP A 297 -14.60 -11.46 -9.89
CA ASP A 297 -15.36 -10.21 -9.83
C ASP A 297 -14.77 -9.27 -8.77
N HIS A 298 -14.42 -9.78 -7.59
CA HIS A 298 -13.78 -9.00 -6.53
C HIS A 298 -12.53 -8.29 -7.02
N ASP A 299 -11.56 -9.02 -7.56
CA ASP A 299 -10.26 -8.46 -7.93
C ASP A 299 -10.36 -7.52 -9.13
N LEU A 300 -11.22 -7.84 -10.11
CA LEU A 300 -11.53 -6.94 -11.22
C LEU A 300 -12.16 -5.63 -10.72
N ASN A 301 -13.12 -5.71 -9.79
CA ASN A 301 -13.78 -4.55 -9.22
C ASN A 301 -12.83 -3.69 -8.36
N LYS A 302 -11.92 -4.32 -7.60
CA LYS A 302 -10.89 -3.63 -6.81
C LYS A 302 -9.92 -2.86 -7.68
N ALA A 303 -9.40 -3.52 -8.72
CA ALA A 303 -8.56 -2.86 -9.72
C ALA A 303 -9.29 -1.72 -10.41
N TRP A 304 -10.56 -1.92 -10.77
CA TRP A 304 -11.42 -0.89 -11.36
C TRP A 304 -11.56 0.33 -10.44
N GLY A 305 -11.92 0.11 -9.17
CA GLY A 305 -12.10 1.19 -8.20
C GLY A 305 -10.83 2.02 -8.00
N ALA A 306 -9.68 1.37 -7.88
CA ALA A 306 -8.39 2.04 -7.73
C ALA A 306 -8.00 2.84 -8.98
N PHE A 307 -8.10 2.21 -10.16
CA PHE A 307 -7.69 2.80 -11.43
C PHE A 307 -8.63 3.94 -11.87
N ALA A 308 -9.91 3.91 -11.48
CA ALA A 308 -10.83 5.03 -11.66
C ALA A 308 -10.36 6.33 -10.98
N LYS A 309 -9.45 6.25 -9.99
CA LYS A 309 -8.89 7.39 -9.24
C LYS A 309 -7.44 7.72 -9.58
N ALA A 310 -6.90 7.13 -10.65
CA ALA A 310 -5.52 7.32 -11.10
C ALA A 310 -5.23 8.67 -11.79
N ASN A 311 -6.23 9.55 -11.98
CA ASN A 311 -6.04 10.93 -12.49
C ASN A 311 -5.24 11.08 -13.80
N ASP A 312 -5.43 10.16 -14.76
CA ASP A 312 -4.69 10.13 -16.04
C ASP A 312 -3.16 10.05 -15.87
N GLN A 313 -2.72 9.42 -14.77
CA GLN A 313 -1.31 9.18 -14.48
C GLN A 313 -0.80 7.93 -15.19
N ILE A 314 0.53 7.84 -15.27
CA ILE A 314 1.21 6.55 -15.45
C ILE A 314 1.13 5.83 -14.10
N VAL A 315 0.49 4.66 -14.10
CA VAL A 315 0.31 3.83 -12.91
C VAL A 315 1.30 2.69 -12.97
N VAL A 316 2.14 2.54 -11.95
CA VAL A 316 2.99 1.37 -11.79
C VAL A 316 2.34 0.34 -10.87
N THR A 317 2.39 -0.91 -11.30
CA THR A 317 1.86 -2.09 -10.59
C THR A 317 2.78 -3.29 -10.84
N GLY A 318 2.32 -4.49 -10.54
CA GLY A 318 3.02 -5.73 -10.82
C GLY A 318 2.19 -6.93 -10.39
N LYS A 319 2.88 -7.90 -9.76
CA LYS A 319 2.35 -9.21 -9.31
C LYS A 319 1.40 -9.09 -8.10
N TRP A 320 0.38 -8.24 -8.19
CA TRP A 320 -0.64 -7.96 -7.19
C TRP A 320 -1.38 -9.24 -6.79
N GLY A 321 -1.33 -9.59 -5.50
CA GLY A 321 -1.95 -10.81 -4.97
C GLY A 321 -1.22 -12.13 -5.31
N CYS A 322 -0.02 -12.10 -5.89
CA CYS A 322 0.72 -13.31 -6.27
C CYS A 322 1.75 -13.80 -5.25
N GLY A 323 2.20 -12.92 -4.34
CA GLY A 323 3.18 -13.25 -3.31
C GLY A 323 2.56 -14.03 -2.16
N ALA A 324 2.40 -13.39 -1.00
CA ALA A 324 1.80 -14.00 0.20
C ALA A 324 0.39 -14.56 -0.02
N PHE A 325 -0.34 -14.06 -1.03
CA PHE A 325 -1.71 -14.51 -1.35
C PHE A 325 -1.76 -15.63 -2.41
N GLY A 326 -0.62 -15.99 -3.04
CA GLY A 326 -0.49 -17.18 -3.89
C GLY A 326 -1.25 -17.15 -5.23
N GLY A 327 -1.68 -15.99 -5.71
CA GLY A 327 -2.32 -15.82 -7.00
C GLY A 327 -1.39 -16.11 -8.20
N ASP A 328 -1.97 -16.56 -9.32
CA ASP A 328 -1.24 -16.78 -10.57
C ASP A 328 -0.87 -15.44 -11.25
N PRO A 329 0.41 -15.17 -11.57
CA PRO A 329 0.85 -13.90 -12.16
C PRO A 329 0.24 -13.56 -13.52
N VAL A 330 -0.04 -14.56 -14.36
CA VAL A 330 -0.66 -14.35 -15.67
C VAL A 330 -2.14 -14.02 -15.49
N PHE A 331 -2.81 -14.69 -14.56
CA PHE A 331 -4.20 -14.42 -14.18
C PHE A 331 -4.38 -12.99 -13.65
N LYS A 332 -3.56 -12.60 -12.68
CA LYS A 332 -3.61 -11.25 -12.07
C LYS A 332 -3.20 -10.16 -13.05
N PHE A 333 -2.30 -10.45 -13.99
CA PHE A 333 -1.98 -9.54 -15.10
C PHE A 333 -3.21 -9.30 -16.00
N LEU A 334 -3.90 -10.36 -16.42
CA LEU A 334 -5.08 -10.23 -17.28
C LEU A 334 -6.21 -9.42 -16.64
N GLN A 335 -6.43 -9.58 -15.32
CA GLN A 335 -7.40 -8.76 -14.60
C GLN A 335 -7.04 -7.27 -14.68
N GLN A 336 -5.79 -6.91 -14.38
CA GLN A 336 -5.32 -5.52 -14.43
C GLN A 336 -5.33 -4.96 -15.87
N LEU A 337 -4.97 -5.77 -16.87
CA LEU A 337 -5.02 -5.38 -18.29
C LEU A 337 -6.45 -5.13 -18.78
N CYS A 338 -7.41 -5.96 -18.37
CA CYS A 338 -8.82 -5.75 -18.69
C CYS A 338 -9.30 -4.41 -18.15
N VAL A 339 -8.98 -4.10 -16.89
CA VAL A 339 -9.36 -2.84 -16.27
C VAL A 339 -8.68 -1.65 -16.93
N ALA A 340 -7.37 -1.72 -17.20
CA ALA A 340 -6.63 -0.66 -17.89
C ALA A 340 -7.15 -0.41 -19.31
N SER A 341 -7.64 -1.44 -20.00
CA SER A 341 -8.28 -1.33 -21.32
C SER A 341 -9.62 -0.59 -21.25
N ILE A 342 -10.34 -0.64 -20.13
CA ILE A 342 -11.58 0.13 -19.90
C ILE A 342 -11.25 1.58 -19.54
N HIS A 343 -10.28 1.79 -18.65
CA HIS A 343 -9.92 3.09 -18.09
C HIS A 343 -8.95 3.91 -18.96
N VAL A 344 -9.14 3.91 -20.28
CA VAL A 344 -8.23 4.60 -21.21
C VAL A 344 -8.15 6.13 -20.98
N ASP A 345 -9.17 6.71 -20.36
CA ASP A 345 -9.29 8.13 -19.99
C ASP A 345 -8.88 8.43 -18.54
N LYS A 346 -8.59 7.39 -17.74
CA LYS A 346 -8.17 7.52 -16.33
C LYS A 346 -6.74 7.05 -16.08
N ILE A 347 -6.20 6.20 -16.94
CA ILE A 347 -4.82 5.72 -16.88
C ILE A 347 -4.14 6.04 -18.20
N LYS A 348 -3.06 6.81 -18.13
CA LYS A 348 -2.24 7.12 -19.31
C LYS A 348 -1.56 5.87 -19.84
N ARG A 349 -0.88 5.13 -18.94
CA ARG A 349 -0.18 3.86 -19.18
C ARG A 349 -0.08 3.07 -17.86
N LEU A 350 -0.20 1.75 -17.94
CA LEU A 350 0.05 0.82 -16.85
C LEU A 350 1.47 0.24 -16.99
N ASP A 351 2.40 0.63 -16.12
CA ASP A 351 3.74 0.05 -16.03
C ASP A 351 3.69 -1.19 -15.13
N TYR A 352 3.82 -2.38 -15.71
CA TYR A 352 3.72 -3.64 -14.99
C TYR A 352 5.10 -4.22 -14.70
N SER A 353 5.51 -4.19 -13.43
CA SER A 353 6.75 -4.81 -12.96
C SER A 353 6.58 -6.32 -12.79
N VAL A 354 7.48 -7.09 -13.39
CA VAL A 354 7.61 -8.54 -13.10
C VAL A 354 8.67 -8.86 -12.04
N CYS A 355 9.40 -7.83 -11.58
CA CYS A 355 10.38 -7.90 -10.50
C CYS A 355 11.39 -9.04 -10.68
N GLY A 356 12.29 -8.90 -11.66
CA GLY A 356 13.39 -9.81 -11.95
C GLY A 356 13.05 -10.99 -12.88
N ASP A 357 11.78 -11.23 -13.19
CA ASP A 357 11.34 -12.38 -13.98
C ASP A 357 11.27 -12.10 -15.49
N ASN A 358 12.41 -12.20 -16.17
CA ASN A 358 12.50 -11.94 -17.61
C ASN A 358 11.59 -12.88 -18.44
N ILE A 359 11.41 -14.12 -18.01
CA ILE A 359 10.58 -15.10 -18.72
C ILE A 359 9.11 -14.66 -18.66
N LEU A 360 8.66 -14.27 -17.46
CA LEU A 360 7.31 -13.73 -17.29
C LEU A 360 7.13 -12.42 -18.08
N MET A 361 8.13 -11.53 -18.14
CA MET A 361 8.02 -10.31 -18.95
C MET A 361 7.70 -10.64 -20.41
N ASP A 362 8.49 -11.53 -21.02
CA ASP A 362 8.32 -11.90 -22.43
C ASP A 362 6.95 -12.57 -22.65
N GLN A 363 6.55 -13.46 -21.73
CA GLN A 363 5.25 -14.11 -21.75
C GLN A 363 4.08 -13.11 -21.68
N LEU A 364 4.12 -12.13 -20.77
CA LEU A 364 3.03 -11.17 -20.59
C LEU A 364 2.95 -10.18 -21.76
N LYS A 365 4.10 -9.77 -22.33
CA LYS A 365 4.14 -8.93 -23.54
C LYS A 365 3.52 -9.63 -24.74
N ASP A 366 3.93 -10.88 -24.98
CA ASP A 366 3.39 -11.68 -26.08
C ASP A 366 1.89 -11.92 -25.89
N LEU A 367 1.45 -12.26 -24.67
CA LEU A 367 0.04 -12.44 -24.33
C LEU A 367 -0.79 -11.18 -24.64
N ALA A 368 -0.36 -10.00 -24.18
CA ALA A 368 -1.06 -8.75 -24.45
C ALA A 368 -1.19 -8.48 -25.95
N GLN A 369 -0.09 -8.66 -26.70
CA GLN A 369 -0.08 -8.46 -28.16
C GLN A 369 -0.98 -9.47 -28.89
N GLN A 370 -1.00 -10.74 -28.46
CA GLN A 370 -1.87 -11.76 -29.04
C GLN A 370 -3.36 -11.46 -28.82
N LEU A 371 -3.74 -11.01 -27.62
CA LEU A 371 -5.12 -10.60 -27.31
C LEU A 371 -5.59 -9.47 -28.23
N GLU A 372 -4.77 -8.43 -28.39
CA GLU A 372 -5.07 -7.29 -29.25
C GLU A 372 -5.15 -7.70 -30.73
N THR A 373 -4.16 -8.46 -31.23
CA THR A 373 -4.10 -8.90 -32.64
C THR A 373 -5.29 -9.79 -33.01
N LYS A 374 -5.77 -10.61 -32.06
CA LYS A 374 -6.95 -11.47 -32.23
C LYS A 374 -8.26 -10.75 -31.86
N SER A 375 -8.22 -9.44 -31.63
CA SER A 375 -9.38 -8.59 -31.31
C SER A 375 -10.21 -9.13 -30.14
N LYS A 376 -9.55 -9.69 -29.12
CA LYS A 376 -10.23 -10.16 -27.91
C LYS A 376 -10.77 -8.97 -27.13
N THR A 377 -12.00 -9.09 -26.67
CA THR A 377 -12.66 -8.11 -25.80
C THR A 377 -12.42 -8.43 -24.33
N VAL A 378 -12.70 -7.47 -23.45
CA VAL A 378 -12.73 -7.70 -21.99
C VAL A 378 -13.71 -8.82 -21.65
N THR A 379 -14.91 -8.86 -22.26
CA THR A 379 -15.85 -9.96 -22.09
C THR A 379 -15.24 -11.31 -22.48
N ASP A 380 -14.50 -11.40 -23.59
CA ASP A 380 -13.88 -12.67 -24.01
C ASP A 380 -12.87 -13.19 -22.98
N VAL A 381 -12.04 -12.30 -22.44
CA VAL A 381 -11.05 -12.64 -21.41
C VAL A 381 -11.74 -13.01 -20.10
N TYR A 382 -12.75 -12.25 -19.68
CA TYR A 382 -13.56 -12.56 -18.49
C TYR A 382 -14.19 -13.94 -18.58
N GLN A 383 -14.90 -14.23 -19.67
CA GLN A 383 -15.55 -15.53 -19.88
C GLN A 383 -14.55 -16.69 -19.95
N MET A 384 -13.34 -16.45 -20.49
CA MET A 384 -12.26 -17.44 -20.45
C MET A 384 -11.81 -17.73 -19.02
N MET A 385 -11.62 -16.70 -18.18
CA MET A 385 -11.26 -16.87 -16.77
C MET A 385 -12.34 -17.63 -15.99
N ILE A 386 -13.62 -17.32 -16.23
CA ILE A 386 -14.75 -18.06 -15.63
C ILE A 386 -14.70 -19.54 -16.01
N LYS A 387 -14.58 -19.85 -17.31
CA LYS A 387 -14.53 -21.24 -17.80
C LYS A 387 -13.35 -22.01 -17.23
N TYR A 388 -12.19 -21.34 -17.07
CA TYR A 388 -11.04 -21.93 -16.42
C TYR A 388 -11.32 -22.28 -14.96
N GLY A 389 -11.93 -21.37 -14.20
CA GLY A 389 -12.30 -21.59 -12.82
C GLY A 389 -13.30 -22.74 -12.65
N GLU A 390 -14.33 -22.80 -13.49
CA GLU A 390 -15.29 -23.90 -13.50
C GLU A 390 -14.63 -25.24 -13.82
N SER A 391 -13.72 -25.27 -14.80
CA SER A 391 -13.03 -26.49 -15.22
C SER A 391 -12.06 -27.00 -14.15
N SER A 392 -11.26 -26.11 -13.57
CA SER A 392 -10.25 -26.45 -12.57
C SER A 392 -10.87 -26.92 -11.26
N ALA A 393 -12.05 -26.43 -10.90
CA ALA A 393 -12.82 -26.92 -9.75
C ALA A 393 -13.34 -28.36 -9.95
N LEU A 394 -13.61 -28.77 -11.19
CA LEU A 394 -14.19 -30.08 -11.53
C LEU A 394 -13.13 -31.15 -11.81
N CYS A 395 -11.95 -30.78 -12.31
CA CYS A 395 -10.95 -31.73 -12.75
C CYS A 395 -9.52 -31.25 -12.51
N SER A 396 -8.72 -32.07 -11.82
CA SER A 396 -7.31 -31.77 -11.55
C SER A 396 -6.37 -31.96 -12.75
N SER A 397 -6.87 -32.46 -13.89
CA SER A 397 -6.08 -32.62 -15.12
C SER A 397 -6.14 -31.39 -16.04
N VAL A 398 -6.87 -30.34 -15.63
CA VAL A 398 -6.88 -29.06 -16.34
C VAL A 398 -5.45 -28.50 -16.35
N PRO A 399 -4.94 -28.06 -17.50
CA PRO A 399 -3.61 -27.46 -17.58
C PRO A 399 -3.48 -26.25 -16.63
N ASN A 400 -2.25 -25.86 -16.30
CA ASN A 400 -2.02 -24.59 -15.61
C ASN A 400 -2.62 -23.43 -16.42
N PHE A 401 -2.88 -22.30 -15.75
CA PHE A 401 -3.61 -21.19 -16.36
C PHE A 401 -2.92 -20.66 -17.63
N SER A 402 -1.59 -20.51 -17.60
CA SER A 402 -0.80 -20.09 -18.76
C SER A 402 -1.01 -20.98 -19.99
N ASP A 403 -0.92 -22.30 -19.81
CA ASP A 403 -1.14 -23.28 -20.87
C ASP A 403 -2.59 -23.28 -21.36
N TYR A 404 -3.56 -23.07 -20.46
CA TYR A 404 -4.96 -22.95 -20.83
C TYR A 404 -5.21 -21.74 -21.72
N VAL A 405 -4.68 -20.57 -21.35
CA VAL A 405 -4.78 -19.34 -22.14
C VAL A 405 -4.16 -19.52 -23.53
N ASN A 406 -2.99 -20.15 -23.60
CA ASN A 406 -2.34 -20.45 -24.88
C ASN A 406 -3.20 -21.36 -25.78
N ARG A 407 -3.84 -22.38 -25.22
CA ARG A 407 -4.78 -23.24 -25.98
C ARG A 407 -6.01 -22.45 -26.44
N TRP A 408 -6.55 -21.62 -25.57
CA TRP A 408 -7.72 -20.79 -25.87
C TRP A 408 -7.44 -19.76 -26.99
N LEU A 409 -6.27 -19.13 -26.98
CA LEU A 409 -5.85 -18.20 -28.04
C LEU A 409 -5.65 -18.88 -29.41
N ASN A 410 -5.29 -20.16 -29.40
CA ASN A 410 -5.01 -20.96 -30.60
C ASN A 410 -6.19 -21.81 -31.09
N ALA A 411 -7.30 -21.83 -30.36
CA ALA A 411 -8.53 -22.44 -30.82
C ALA A 411 -9.09 -21.60 -31.98
N VAL A 412 -9.10 -22.20 -33.18
CA VAL A 412 -9.52 -21.61 -34.47
C VAL A 412 -11.01 -21.28 -34.46
#